data_AF-A0AAP5I752-F1
#
_entry.id   AF-A0AAP5I752-F1
#
_cell.length_a   1.000
_cell.length_b   1.000
_cell.length_c   1.000
_cell.angle_alpha   90.00
_cell.angle_beta   90.00
_cell.angle_gamma   90.00
#
_symmetry.space_group_name_H-M   'P 1'
#
loop_
_entity.id
_entity.type
_entity.pdbx_description
1 polymer ?
#
loop_
_entity_poly.entity_id
_entity_poly.type
_entity_poly.pdbx_seq_one_letter_code
_entity_poly.pdbx_strand_id
1 'polypeptide(L)'
;MSVPPLHFSHSFDSYTSGEVIVHPSAVIAPGVILLAAPNSKIIIGLGVCIGTGSILEVHEGTIEVEAGAMLGSGFLMIGEGKIGANACIGSATTVFNCSVEPGQVVPPNSILGDTSRSIAATDETTEATDNLIVEAELENNSSATPTTESPVIEPPVASTATPTIQETKPPAIESPNNSGSAIYGQVNIQRLLITLFPHRQSSTTPKSDEPSE
;
A
#
# COMPACT_ATOMS: atom_id res chain seq x y z
N MET A 1 6.03 -6.23 3.65
CA MET A 1 4.99 -7.18 3.15
C MET A 1 4.97 -7.09 1.64
N SER A 2 4.88 -8.21 0.92
CA SER A 2 4.83 -8.22 -0.56
C SER A 2 3.37 -8.24 -1.00
N VAL A 3 2.96 -7.26 -1.80
CA VAL A 3 1.63 -7.25 -2.42
C VAL A 3 1.70 -8.15 -3.66
N PRO A 4 0.76 -9.08 -3.90
CA PRO A 4 0.72 -9.84 -5.14
C PRO A 4 0.64 -8.89 -6.35
N PRO A 5 1.31 -9.20 -7.48
CA PRO A 5 1.19 -8.40 -8.68
C PRO A 5 -0.27 -8.40 -9.16
N LEU A 6 -0.77 -7.24 -9.58
CA LEU A 6 -2.10 -7.15 -10.19
C LEU A 6 -2.05 -7.90 -11.53
N HIS A 7 -2.76 -9.03 -11.61
CA HIS A 7 -2.84 -9.85 -12.82
C HIS A 7 -3.95 -9.32 -13.72
N PHE A 8 -3.57 -8.68 -14.83
CA PHE A 8 -4.53 -8.23 -15.85
C PHE A 8 -4.77 -9.36 -16.86
N SER A 9 -5.99 -9.91 -16.88
CA SER A 9 -6.51 -10.64 -18.05
C SER A 9 -6.85 -9.67 -19.20
N HIS A 10 -7.15 -10.19 -20.38
CA HIS A 10 -6.95 -9.57 -21.69
C HIS A 10 -7.85 -8.33 -22.04
N SER A 11 -8.52 -7.68 -21.09
CA SER A 11 -9.52 -6.62 -21.38
C SER A 11 -9.72 -5.64 -20.21
N PHE A 12 -8.71 -4.85 -19.86
CA PHE A 12 -8.82 -3.81 -18.81
C PHE A 12 -8.49 -2.43 -19.34
N ASP A 13 -9.39 -1.88 -20.13
CA ASP A 13 -9.35 -0.46 -20.45
C ASP A 13 -9.72 0.37 -19.21
N SER A 14 -9.33 1.63 -19.20
CA SER A 14 -9.83 2.58 -18.20
C SER A 14 -11.33 2.77 -18.38
N TYR A 15 -12.08 2.78 -17.29
CA TYR A 15 -13.50 3.12 -17.28
C TYR A 15 -13.70 4.54 -16.76
N THR A 16 -14.43 5.36 -17.50
CA THR A 16 -14.72 6.75 -17.14
C THR A 16 -16.21 7.02 -17.25
N SER A 17 -16.81 7.59 -16.20
CA SER A 17 -18.22 7.99 -16.17
C SER A 17 -18.39 9.34 -15.49
N GLY A 18 -19.29 10.18 -16.02
CA GLY A 18 -19.54 11.54 -15.54
C GLY A 18 -18.61 12.60 -16.14
N GLU A 19 -18.50 13.75 -15.48
CA GLU A 19 -17.67 14.87 -15.93
C GLU A 19 -16.20 14.68 -15.52
N VAL A 20 -15.41 14.09 -16.43
CA VAL A 20 -13.98 13.83 -16.23
C VAL A 20 -13.17 14.58 -17.29
N ILE A 21 -12.26 15.45 -16.83
CA ILE A 21 -11.36 16.22 -17.69
C ILE A 21 -9.96 15.68 -17.51
N VAL A 22 -9.41 15.06 -18.56
CA VAL A 22 -8.06 14.50 -18.54
C VAL A 22 -7.14 15.32 -19.43
N HIS A 23 -6.03 15.81 -18.87
CA HIS A 23 -5.01 16.47 -19.68
C HIS A 23 -4.35 15.48 -20.66
N PRO A 24 -4.09 15.85 -21.93
CA PRO A 24 -3.54 14.94 -22.95
C PRO A 24 -2.20 14.26 -22.61
N SER A 25 -1.44 14.82 -21.68
CA SER A 25 -0.14 14.27 -21.23
C SER A 25 -0.27 13.29 -20.07
N ALA A 26 -1.46 13.12 -19.48
CA ALA A 26 -1.64 12.22 -18.35
C ALA A 26 -1.54 10.76 -18.80
N VAL A 27 -0.93 9.92 -17.97
CA VAL A 27 -0.77 8.49 -18.21
C VAL A 27 -1.77 7.75 -17.33
N ILE A 28 -2.73 7.08 -17.96
CA ILE A 28 -3.75 6.28 -17.28
C ILE A 28 -3.45 4.81 -17.53
N ALA A 29 -3.16 4.08 -16.46
CA ALA A 29 -2.91 2.65 -16.55
C ALA A 29 -4.21 1.82 -16.72
N PRO A 30 -4.10 0.55 -17.14
CA PRO A 30 -5.23 -0.38 -17.22
C PRO A 30 -6.08 -0.47 -15.95
N GLY A 31 -7.38 -0.73 -16.12
CA GLY A 31 -8.30 -0.94 -15.00
C GLY A 31 -8.49 0.26 -14.06
N VAL A 32 -8.07 1.46 -14.47
CA VAL A 32 -8.40 2.70 -13.75
C VAL A 32 -9.88 3.00 -13.91
N ILE A 33 -10.54 3.38 -12.82
CA ILE A 33 -11.96 3.75 -12.78
C ILE A 33 -12.07 5.20 -12.31
N LEU A 34 -12.67 6.05 -13.15
CA LEU A 34 -12.94 7.46 -12.83
C LEU A 34 -14.46 7.67 -12.86
N LEU A 35 -15.03 8.01 -11.71
CA LEU A 35 -16.48 8.13 -11.50
C LEU A 35 -16.81 9.49 -10.91
N ALA A 36 -17.43 10.36 -11.71
CA ALA A 36 -18.02 11.59 -11.25
C ALA A 36 -19.55 11.45 -11.19
N ALA A 37 -20.14 11.64 -10.01
CA ALA A 37 -21.59 11.73 -9.85
C ALA A 37 -22.16 12.99 -10.53
N PRO A 38 -23.50 13.12 -10.67
CA PRO A 38 -24.11 14.32 -11.23
C PRO A 38 -23.69 15.59 -10.49
N ASN A 39 -23.39 16.66 -11.23
CA ASN A 39 -22.87 17.94 -10.71
C ASN A 39 -21.51 17.85 -9.99
N SER A 40 -20.80 16.74 -10.13
CA SER A 40 -19.43 16.57 -9.63
C SER A 40 -18.45 16.48 -10.79
N LYS A 41 -17.17 16.76 -10.53
CA LYS A 41 -16.13 16.78 -11.56
C LYS A 41 -14.84 16.11 -11.09
N ILE A 42 -14.15 15.45 -12.00
CA ILE A 42 -12.76 14.99 -11.82
C ILE A 42 -11.87 15.74 -12.81
N ILE A 43 -10.78 16.34 -12.32
CA ILE A 43 -9.78 17.06 -13.12
C ILE A 43 -8.44 16.36 -12.95
N ILE A 44 -7.89 15.82 -14.05
CA ILE A 44 -6.56 15.22 -14.10
C ILE A 44 -5.62 16.17 -14.83
N GLY A 45 -4.64 16.69 -14.10
CA GLY A 45 -3.69 17.69 -14.55
C GLY A 45 -2.58 17.17 -15.47
N LEU A 46 -1.69 18.10 -15.82
CA LEU A 46 -0.50 17.87 -16.65
C LEU A 46 0.43 16.80 -16.05
N GLY A 47 0.96 15.91 -16.88
CA GLY A 47 1.96 14.91 -16.47
C GLY A 47 1.56 13.97 -15.31
N VAL A 48 0.27 13.85 -14.98
CA VAL A 48 -0.19 12.95 -13.92
C VAL A 48 -0.05 11.49 -14.34
N CYS A 49 0.43 10.64 -13.43
CA CYS A 49 0.49 9.20 -13.63
C CYS A 49 -0.51 8.51 -12.70
N ILE A 50 -1.46 7.77 -13.26
CA ILE A 50 -2.43 6.99 -12.50
C ILE A 50 -2.07 5.51 -12.57
N GLY A 51 -1.70 4.94 -11.43
CA GLY A 51 -1.32 3.54 -11.29
C GLY A 51 -2.47 2.58 -11.61
N THR A 52 -2.10 1.36 -12.00
CA THR A 52 -3.05 0.35 -12.45
C THR A 52 -4.06 -0.02 -11.35
N GLY A 53 -5.33 -0.20 -11.73
CA GLY A 53 -6.40 -0.54 -10.80
C GLY A 53 -6.78 0.57 -9.81
N SER A 54 -6.42 1.83 -10.09
CA SER A 54 -6.82 2.95 -9.23
C SER A 54 -8.28 3.34 -9.44
N ILE A 55 -8.96 3.76 -8.38
CA ILE A 55 -10.38 4.14 -8.39
C ILE A 55 -10.50 5.54 -7.80
N LEU A 56 -11.07 6.46 -8.56
CA LEU A 56 -11.39 7.82 -8.12
C LEU A 56 -12.90 8.01 -8.25
N GLU A 57 -13.59 8.23 -7.14
CA GLU A 57 -15.03 8.44 -7.10
C GLU A 57 -15.36 9.72 -6.31
N VAL A 58 -16.14 10.60 -6.94
CA VAL A 58 -16.65 11.83 -6.31
C VAL A 58 -18.17 11.84 -6.38
N HIS A 59 -18.81 11.92 -5.20
CA HIS A 59 -20.28 11.99 -5.10
C HIS A 59 -20.80 13.43 -5.11
N GLU A 60 -20.02 14.35 -4.56
CA GLU A 60 -20.27 15.78 -4.45
C GLU A 60 -18.91 16.48 -4.49
N GLY A 61 -18.87 17.67 -5.08
CA GLY A 61 -17.65 18.47 -5.16
C GLY A 61 -16.75 18.09 -6.33
N THR A 62 -15.44 18.19 -6.13
CA THR A 62 -14.45 17.99 -7.19
C THR A 62 -13.24 17.22 -6.66
N ILE A 63 -12.75 16.26 -7.46
CA ILE A 63 -11.42 15.70 -7.31
C ILE A 63 -10.49 16.41 -8.28
N GLU A 64 -9.46 17.08 -7.75
CA GLU A 64 -8.41 17.71 -8.55
C GLU A 64 -7.09 16.98 -8.31
N VAL A 65 -6.51 16.43 -9.38
CA VAL A 65 -5.16 15.87 -9.36
C VAL A 65 -4.25 16.83 -10.10
N GLU A 66 -3.41 17.53 -9.36
CA GLU A 66 -2.54 18.56 -9.91
C GLU A 66 -1.36 18.00 -10.70
N ALA A 67 -0.65 18.90 -11.38
CA ALA A 67 0.42 18.55 -12.29
C ALA A 67 1.52 17.69 -11.65
N GLY A 68 1.95 16.65 -12.36
CA GLY A 68 3.07 15.78 -11.97
C GLY A 68 2.79 14.85 -10.80
N ALA A 69 1.56 14.79 -10.27
CA ALA A 69 1.21 13.84 -9.22
C ALA A 69 1.34 12.38 -9.70
N MET A 70 1.85 11.51 -8.83
CA MET A 70 2.04 10.09 -9.11
C MET A 70 1.16 9.27 -8.16
N LEU A 71 0.13 8.61 -8.70
CA LEU A 71 -0.76 7.74 -7.95
C LEU A 71 -0.29 6.29 -8.09
N GLY A 72 0.03 5.64 -6.97
CA GLY A 72 0.45 4.25 -6.95
C GLY A 72 -0.64 3.28 -7.44
N SER A 73 -0.25 2.04 -7.72
CA SER A 73 -1.19 0.99 -8.14
C SER A 73 -2.22 0.70 -7.04
N GLY A 74 -3.49 0.52 -7.42
CA GLY A 74 -4.57 0.27 -6.46
C GLY A 74 -4.85 1.46 -5.54
N PHE A 75 -4.56 2.68 -5.98
CA PHE A 75 -4.94 3.89 -5.26
C PHE A 75 -6.46 4.05 -5.24
N LEU A 76 -7.02 4.39 -4.09
CA LEU A 76 -8.45 4.62 -3.91
C LEU A 76 -8.67 6.05 -3.41
N MET A 77 -9.45 6.84 -4.13
CA MET A 77 -9.90 8.14 -3.66
C MET A 77 -11.43 8.20 -3.68
N ILE A 78 -12.02 8.54 -2.56
CA ILE A 78 -13.47 8.67 -2.39
C ILE A 78 -13.78 10.01 -1.75
N GLY A 79 -14.69 10.76 -2.37
CA GLY A 79 -15.11 12.09 -1.90
C GLY A 79 -14.37 13.22 -2.63
N GLU A 80 -14.65 14.45 -2.21
CA GLU A 80 -13.94 15.60 -2.74
C GLU A 80 -12.53 15.72 -2.13
N GLY A 81 -11.65 16.37 -2.87
CA GLY A 81 -10.29 16.59 -2.40
C GLY A 81 -9.32 16.92 -3.52
N LYS A 82 -8.11 17.25 -3.11
CA LYS A 82 -7.06 17.67 -4.00
C LYS A 82 -5.79 16.86 -3.77
N ILE A 83 -5.22 16.32 -4.82
CA ILE A 83 -3.87 15.74 -4.79
C ILE A 83 -2.92 16.80 -5.35
N GLY A 84 -2.09 17.36 -4.47
CA GLY A 84 -1.21 18.46 -4.78
C GLY A 84 -0.14 18.14 -5.83
N ALA A 85 0.40 19.18 -6.45
CA ALA A 85 1.36 19.06 -7.53
C ALA A 85 2.60 18.28 -7.08
N ASN A 86 3.05 17.33 -7.91
CA ASN A 86 4.18 16.45 -7.62
C ASN A 86 4.06 15.63 -6.31
N ALA A 87 2.85 15.45 -5.78
CA ALA A 87 2.65 14.51 -4.68
C ALA A 87 2.89 13.07 -5.17
N CYS A 88 3.55 12.27 -4.33
CA CYS A 88 3.84 10.87 -4.60
C CYS A 88 3.01 10.00 -3.67
N ILE A 89 2.00 9.33 -4.21
CA ILE A 89 1.12 8.48 -3.43
C ILE A 89 1.54 7.02 -3.61
N GLY A 90 1.88 6.37 -2.51
CA GLY A 90 2.26 4.96 -2.51
C GLY A 90 1.12 4.04 -2.96
N SER A 91 1.47 2.85 -3.44
CA SER A 91 0.51 1.83 -3.84
C SER A 91 -0.45 1.45 -2.72
N ALA A 92 -1.67 1.03 -3.07
CA ALA A 92 -2.72 0.61 -2.15
C ALA A 92 -3.06 1.65 -1.07
N THR A 93 -2.88 2.94 -1.38
CA THR A 93 -3.26 4.04 -0.48
C THR A 93 -4.71 4.41 -0.70
N THR A 94 -5.42 4.70 0.38
CA THR A 94 -6.78 5.22 0.37
C THR A 94 -6.81 6.66 0.85
N VAL A 95 -7.45 7.55 0.10
CA VAL A 95 -7.74 8.94 0.44
C VAL A 95 -9.23 9.11 0.54
N PHE A 96 -9.72 9.46 1.72
CA PHE A 96 -11.15 9.64 1.98
C PHE A 96 -11.43 11.07 2.39
N ASN A 97 -12.18 11.81 1.57
CA ASN A 97 -12.65 13.17 1.84
C ASN A 97 -11.58 14.11 2.42
N CYS A 98 -10.36 14.06 1.87
CA CYS A 98 -9.26 14.92 2.29
C CYS A 98 -8.32 15.21 1.10
N SER A 99 -7.46 16.20 1.30
CA SER A 99 -6.46 16.63 0.33
C SER A 99 -5.06 16.21 0.77
N VAL A 100 -4.18 16.03 -0.21
CA VAL A 100 -2.75 15.77 -0.03
C VAL A 100 -2.00 17.00 -0.52
N GLU A 101 -1.06 17.50 0.28
CA GLU A 101 -0.33 18.72 -0.04
C GLU A 101 0.66 18.51 -1.22
N PRO A 102 1.01 19.58 -1.96
CA PRO A 102 1.99 19.50 -3.03
C PRO A 102 3.36 18.97 -2.54
N GLY A 103 3.96 18.08 -3.33
CA GLY A 103 5.25 17.46 -3.02
C GLY A 103 5.24 16.46 -1.86
N GLN A 104 4.08 16.21 -1.23
CA GLN A 104 3.98 15.24 -0.14
C GLN A 104 4.18 13.82 -0.66
N VAL A 105 4.95 13.02 0.10
CA VAL A 105 5.13 11.59 -0.16
C VAL A 105 4.28 10.81 0.85
N VAL A 106 3.26 10.11 0.35
CA VAL A 106 2.40 9.24 1.16
C VAL A 106 2.90 7.81 1.02
N PRO A 107 3.24 7.11 2.13
CA PRO A 107 3.77 5.75 2.04
C PRO A 107 2.69 4.76 1.54
N PRO A 108 3.09 3.63 0.92
CA PRO A 108 2.15 2.59 0.50
C PRO A 108 1.30 2.05 1.65
N ASN A 109 0.07 1.60 1.36
CA ASN A 109 -0.91 1.11 2.33
C ASN A 109 -1.36 2.15 3.38
N SER A 110 -1.26 3.44 3.07
CA SER A 110 -1.77 4.49 3.96
C SER A 110 -3.28 4.66 3.82
N ILE A 111 -3.93 5.15 4.87
CA ILE A 111 -5.33 5.58 4.84
C ILE A 111 -5.37 7.01 5.36
N LEU A 112 -5.79 7.95 4.52
CA LEU A 112 -5.90 9.37 4.84
C LEU A 112 -7.37 9.76 4.94
N GLY A 113 -7.70 10.60 5.93
CA GLY A 113 -9.04 11.15 6.12
C GLY A 113 -10.11 10.20 6.68
N ASP A 114 -9.75 8.96 7.01
CA ASP A 114 -10.65 8.07 7.77
C ASP A 114 -10.81 8.57 9.20
N THR A 115 -11.90 9.29 9.45
CA THR A 115 -12.25 9.81 10.79
C THR A 115 -12.96 8.76 11.64
N SER A 116 -13.33 7.61 11.06
CA SER A 116 -14.00 6.51 11.78
C SER A 116 -13.09 5.85 12.82
N ARG A 117 -11.77 6.07 12.69
CA ARG A 117 -10.72 5.58 13.58
C ARG A 117 -10.06 6.77 14.28
N SER A 118 -10.79 7.48 15.13
CA SER A 118 -10.17 8.49 15.99
C SER A 118 -9.33 7.80 17.07
N ILE A 119 -8.02 7.72 16.85
CA ILE A 119 -7.08 7.60 17.96
C ILE A 119 -6.85 9.04 18.38
N ALA A 120 -7.37 9.44 19.53
CA ALA A 120 -7.00 10.70 20.13
C ALA A 120 -5.47 10.72 20.24
N ALA A 121 -4.81 11.51 19.38
CA ALA A 121 -3.42 11.83 19.57
C ALA A 121 -3.34 12.48 20.95
N THR A 122 -2.72 11.78 21.90
CA THR A 122 -2.29 12.43 23.13
C THR A 122 -1.12 13.31 22.69
N ASP A 123 -1.43 14.53 22.29
CA ASP A 123 -0.44 15.58 22.14
C ASP A 123 0.21 15.74 23.51
N GLU A 124 1.46 15.29 23.63
CA GLU A 124 2.37 15.83 24.64
C GLU A 124 2.62 17.29 24.29
N THR A 125 1.66 18.13 24.70
CA THR A 125 1.77 19.57 24.74
C THR A 125 2.89 19.89 25.72
N THR A 126 4.10 20.09 25.21
CA THR A 126 5.13 20.83 25.95
C THR A 126 4.70 22.28 25.91
N GLU A 127 3.97 22.70 26.95
CA GLU A 127 3.55 24.09 27.14
C GLU A 127 4.78 25.01 27.14
N ALA A 128 4.76 25.97 26.22
CA ALA A 128 5.63 27.14 26.28
C ALA A 128 5.29 27.96 27.53
N THR A 129 6.25 28.16 28.43
CA THR A 129 6.17 29.24 29.42
C THR A 129 6.93 30.43 28.87
N ASP A 130 6.21 31.31 28.17
CA ASP A 130 6.63 32.67 27.87
C ASP A 130 6.43 33.52 29.13
N ASN A 131 7.50 34.11 29.65
CA ASN A 131 7.44 35.17 30.66
C ASN A 131 8.52 36.20 30.34
N LEU A 132 8.10 37.28 29.69
CA LEU A 132 8.82 38.54 29.53
C LEU A 132 8.75 39.36 30.83
N ILE A 133 9.91 39.68 31.42
CA ILE A 133 10.10 40.84 32.32
C ILE A 133 11.45 41.52 32.01
N VAL A 134 11.36 42.81 31.67
CA VAL A 134 12.39 43.88 31.53
C VAL A 134 13.16 44.09 32.85
N GLU A 135 14.43 44.51 32.97
CA GLU A 135 15.15 45.68 32.43
C GLU A 135 16.63 45.72 32.95
N ALA A 136 17.50 46.47 32.24
CA ALA A 136 18.68 47.24 32.71
C ALA A 136 20.11 46.63 32.92
N GLU A 137 20.98 47.04 31.98
CA GLU A 137 22.35 47.61 32.09
C GLU A 137 23.64 46.82 32.47
N LEU A 138 24.60 46.94 31.54
CA LEU A 138 26.08 47.09 31.63
C LEU A 138 26.93 45.93 32.20
N GLU A 139 27.76 45.31 31.35
CA GLU A 139 29.22 45.58 31.23
C GLU A 139 29.96 44.49 30.42
N ASN A 140 30.56 44.91 29.31
CA ASN A 140 31.94 44.65 28.88
C ASN A 140 32.64 43.31 29.25
N ASN A 141 32.93 42.46 28.26
CA ASN A 141 34.31 42.30 27.76
C ASN A 141 34.41 41.37 26.54
N SER A 142 35.10 41.85 25.50
CA SER A 142 35.63 41.03 24.41
C SER A 142 36.75 40.11 24.92
N SER A 143 36.79 38.86 24.47
CA SER A 143 38.00 38.29 23.83
C SER A 143 37.79 36.86 23.30
N ALA A 144 38.25 36.65 22.06
CA ALA A 144 38.86 35.44 21.51
C ALA A 144 38.00 34.17 21.20
N THR A 145 37.74 33.97 19.90
CA THR A 145 37.86 32.69 19.18
C THR A 145 39.34 32.21 19.15
N PRO A 146 39.72 31.01 18.62
CA PRO A 146 38.97 29.85 18.08
C PRO A 146 39.48 28.51 18.68
N THR A 147 39.04 27.34 18.15
CA THR A 147 39.76 26.05 17.95
C THR A 147 38.68 24.96 17.79
N THR A 148 38.29 24.51 16.59
CA THR A 148 38.97 23.58 15.65
C THR A 148 39.42 22.28 16.30
N GLU A 149 38.66 21.20 16.16
CA GLU A 149 39.21 19.90 15.74
C GLU A 149 38.10 18.89 15.43
N SER A 150 37.96 18.55 14.15
CA SER A 150 37.58 17.20 13.74
C SER A 150 38.82 16.30 13.82
N PRO A 151 38.64 14.98 13.91
CA PRO A 151 39.32 14.15 12.92
C PRO A 151 38.43 13.07 12.29
N VAL A 152 38.88 12.70 11.09
CA VAL A 152 38.32 11.81 10.07
C VAL A 152 39.10 10.45 10.14
N ILE A 153 38.58 9.40 9.47
CA ILE A 153 39.28 8.19 8.93
C ILE A 153 39.40 7.02 9.95
N GLU A 154 39.08 5.72 9.73
CA GLU A 154 38.61 4.81 8.64
C GLU A 154 38.12 3.47 9.28
N PRO A 155 37.47 2.54 8.53
CA PRO A 155 36.93 1.28 9.05
C PRO A 155 37.91 0.08 8.92
N PRO A 156 37.81 -0.97 9.75
CA PRO A 156 38.49 -2.23 9.50
C PRO A 156 37.54 -3.31 8.96
N VAL A 157 37.88 -3.74 7.74
CA VAL A 157 38.02 -5.11 7.20
C VAL A 157 37.04 -6.22 7.59
N ALA A 158 36.56 -6.85 6.50
CA ALA A 158 35.85 -8.12 6.39
C ALA A 158 36.46 -9.26 7.20
N SER A 159 35.60 -10.10 7.78
CA SER A 159 35.95 -11.48 8.10
C SER A 159 34.75 -12.42 7.90
N THR A 160 35.02 -13.38 7.04
CA THR A 160 34.24 -14.54 6.60
C THR A 160 33.94 -15.48 7.77
N ALA A 161 32.68 -15.91 7.92
CA ALA A 161 32.36 -17.15 8.64
C ALA A 161 30.99 -17.71 8.20
N THR A 162 31.05 -18.72 7.35
CA THR A 162 29.99 -19.68 7.03
C THR A 162 29.71 -20.59 8.23
N PRO A 163 28.45 -21.01 8.46
CA PRO A 163 28.21 -22.36 8.98
C PRO A 163 27.25 -23.16 8.09
N THR A 164 27.84 -24.18 7.48
CA THR A 164 27.36 -25.58 7.34
C THR A 164 25.86 -25.84 7.30
N ILE A 165 25.37 -26.20 6.10
CA ILE A 165 24.11 -26.92 5.87
C ILE A 165 24.36 -28.40 6.21
N GLN A 166 23.63 -28.94 7.19
CA GLN A 166 23.55 -30.39 7.41
C GLN A 166 22.35 -30.94 6.63
N GLU A 167 22.67 -31.79 5.64
CA GLU A 167 21.72 -32.51 4.79
C GLU A 167 21.35 -33.85 5.46
N THR A 168 20.15 -33.92 6.04
CA THR A 168 19.58 -35.17 6.56
C THR A 168 18.70 -35.83 5.50
N LYS A 169 19.22 -36.93 4.93
CA LYS A 169 18.54 -37.86 4.04
C LYS A 169 17.41 -38.62 4.76
N PRO A 170 16.18 -38.70 4.22
CA PRO A 170 15.17 -39.65 4.68
C PRO A 170 15.29 -41.03 3.98
N PRO A 171 14.87 -42.13 4.62
CA PRO A 171 14.93 -43.47 4.07
C PRO A 171 13.77 -43.72 3.08
N ALA A 172 14.05 -44.56 2.08
CA ALA A 172 13.08 -45.08 1.13
C ALA A 172 12.12 -46.07 1.81
N ILE A 173 10.83 -45.96 1.52
CA ILE A 173 9.82 -46.98 1.81
C ILE A 173 9.13 -47.33 0.48
N GLU A 174 9.17 -48.62 0.15
CA GLU A 174 8.61 -49.23 -1.05
C GLU A 174 7.08 -49.22 -1.04
N SER A 175 6.48 -48.94 -2.20
CA SER A 175 5.03 -49.06 -2.45
C SER A 175 4.70 -50.38 -3.17
N PRO A 176 3.54 -51.00 -2.90
CA PRO A 176 2.85 -51.81 -3.89
C PRO A 176 1.59 -51.08 -4.41
N ASN A 177 1.69 -50.66 -5.67
CA ASN A 177 0.69 -50.55 -6.72
C ASN A 177 -0.79 -50.29 -6.36
N ASN A 178 -1.25 -49.05 -6.54
CA ASN A 178 -2.41 -48.75 -7.39
C ASN A 178 -2.28 -47.31 -7.93
N SER A 179 -2.70 -47.10 -9.17
CA SER A 179 -2.53 -45.88 -9.96
C SER A 179 -2.92 -44.59 -9.22
N GLY A 180 -1.99 -43.63 -9.18
CA GLY A 180 -2.22 -42.26 -8.73
C GLY A 180 -0.98 -41.69 -8.06
N SER A 181 -0.32 -40.73 -8.70
CA SER A 181 0.76 -39.93 -8.12
C SER A 181 0.39 -39.53 -6.68
N ALA A 182 1.14 -40.00 -5.69
CA ALA A 182 0.99 -39.58 -4.30
C ALA A 182 1.50 -38.14 -4.20
N ILE A 183 0.65 -37.18 -4.55
CA ILE A 183 0.99 -35.76 -4.54
C ILE A 183 1.25 -35.34 -3.08
N TYR A 184 2.49 -34.96 -2.80
CA TYR A 184 2.87 -34.38 -1.52
C TYR A 184 1.98 -33.17 -1.20
N GLY A 185 1.32 -33.19 -0.04
CA GLY A 185 0.44 -32.10 0.41
C GLY A 185 -1.06 -32.42 0.40
N GLN A 186 -1.50 -33.62 0.00
CA GLN A 186 -2.91 -34.04 0.08
C GLN A 186 -3.51 -33.83 1.49
N VAL A 187 -2.75 -34.10 2.55
CA VAL A 187 -3.17 -33.90 3.94
C VAL A 187 -3.37 -32.40 4.26
N ASN A 188 -2.51 -31.53 3.73
CA ASN A 188 -2.62 -30.09 3.93
C ASN A 188 -3.82 -29.51 3.16
N ILE A 189 -4.05 -29.99 1.94
CA ILE A 189 -5.21 -29.60 1.12
C ILE A 189 -6.52 -30.05 1.78
N GLN A 190 -6.58 -31.30 2.26
CA GLN A 190 -7.76 -31.79 2.99
C GLN A 190 -8.03 -30.98 4.27
N ARG A 191 -6.99 -30.62 5.02
CA ARG A 191 -7.13 -29.73 6.19
C ARG A 191 -7.73 -28.38 5.80
N LEU A 192 -7.23 -27.77 4.73
CA LEU A 192 -7.74 -26.47 4.26
C LEU A 192 -9.21 -26.57 3.82
N LEU A 193 -9.58 -27.64 3.10
CA LEU A 193 -10.96 -27.87 2.66
C LEU A 193 -11.91 -28.08 3.84
N ILE A 194 -11.50 -28.82 4.87
CA ILE A 194 -12.30 -29.05 6.08
C ILE A 194 -12.46 -27.74 6.87
N THR A 195 -11.40 -26.92 6.95
CA THR A 195 -11.45 -25.64 7.69
C THR A 195 -12.29 -24.59 6.97
N LEU A 196 -12.21 -24.50 5.64
CA LEU A 196 -12.94 -23.49 4.87
C LEU A 196 -14.40 -23.89 4.60
N PHE A 197 -14.71 -25.19 4.56
CA PHE A 197 -16.04 -25.69 4.20
C PHE A 197 -16.55 -26.75 5.19
N PRO A 198 -16.80 -26.39 6.47
CA PRO A 198 -17.20 -27.34 7.51
C PRO A 198 -18.53 -28.06 7.24
N HIS A 199 -19.39 -27.53 6.36
CA HIS A 199 -20.73 -28.06 6.08
C HIS A 199 -20.85 -28.91 4.81
N ARG A 200 -19.75 -29.24 4.11
CA ARG A 200 -19.80 -30.01 2.84
C ARG A 200 -19.75 -31.53 2.98
N GLN A 201 -19.79 -32.09 4.19
CA GLN A 201 -19.66 -33.55 4.40
C GLN A 201 -20.92 -34.38 4.06
N SER A 202 -22.01 -33.78 3.56
CA SER A 202 -23.28 -34.47 3.33
C SER A 202 -23.52 -34.98 1.89
N SER A 203 -22.51 -35.10 1.03
CA SER A 203 -22.72 -35.66 -0.32
C SER A 203 -21.53 -36.48 -0.85
N THR A 204 -21.18 -37.56 -0.17
CA THR A 204 -20.48 -38.69 -0.78
C THR A 204 -21.18 -39.98 -0.38
N THR A 205 -22.42 -40.16 -0.84
CA THR A 205 -23.00 -41.50 -0.96
C THR A 205 -22.45 -42.13 -2.24
N PRO A 206 -21.72 -43.25 -2.17
CA PRO A 206 -21.40 -44.02 -3.37
C PRO A 206 -22.71 -44.57 -3.93
N LYS A 207 -22.89 -44.40 -5.24
CA LYS A 207 -24.02 -44.93 -6.00
C LYS A 207 -23.89 -46.46 -5.98
N SER A 208 -24.80 -47.15 -5.30
CA SER A 208 -24.90 -48.60 -5.36
C SER A 208 -25.41 -48.98 -6.74
N ASP A 209 -24.57 -49.63 -7.54
CA ASP A 209 -24.98 -50.29 -8.76
C ASP A 209 -25.86 -51.50 -8.41
N GLU A 210 -27.07 -51.54 -8.96
CA GLU A 210 -27.91 -52.75 -9.01
C GLU A 210 -27.22 -53.84 -9.83
N PRO A 211 -27.33 -55.13 -9.44
CA PRO A 211 -27.29 -56.22 -10.40
C PRO A 211 -28.71 -56.66 -10.76
N SER A 212 -28.95 -56.67 -12.07
CA SER A 212 -30.06 -57.33 -12.75
C SER A 212 -29.90 -58.86 -12.67
N GLU A 213 -31.06 -59.53 -12.68
CA GLU A 213 -31.32 -60.98 -12.88
C GLU A 213 -31.38 -61.89 -11.64
#